data_AF-A0A961DR16-F1
#
_entry.id   AF-A0A961DR16-F1
#
_cell.length_a   1.000
_cell.length_b   1.000
_cell.length_c   1.000
_cell.angle_alpha   90.00
_cell.angle_beta   90.00
_cell.angle_gamma   90.00
#
_symmetry.space_group_name_H-M   'P 1'
#
loop_
_entity.id
_entity.type
_entity.pdbx_description
1 polymer ?
#
loop_
_entity_poly.entity_id
_entity_poly.type
_entity_poly.pdbx_seq_one_letter_code
_entity_poly.pdbx_strand_id
1 'polypeptide(L)'
;HGVGMSQYGAYGRALAGHDVAQILDAYYPGTAIEPRSLGNIRVHIGDAQATELTNPTGNIVITAESGASSVIAGPNERLAVRRNGASVQVQVVAPNVGGTLTFPGAQHVYFSSAGDESIRVAATGRSYRFGRLDVSPNGVGLRMIVRDLSMDQYLYGLGEMPASWPLEALKAQAIAGRSYAARALAAPKNAEFDLYSTTVDQAYVGTSVTDGSSYGANWKAAVDATSGRVLTHGAAVAQTYYSSSNGGFSERSDYVWASSLPYLIAAADPFDAVAANKNSRWTRTFTATELGAWVENAGRGSIGAVTRVELSGNLGASGRAERATVKLVGVTASATMTGAQFRTMINNRAGASRQLLSTRFTVSPTPGAAAPDLPQPGPPPATNPGAAGDTTPPNLAVWHSDPMTFGAAGQVCSYVTSDEPTIYALSINLRGTEVKSPVGGVSPDRPALMCIAIPARLRPTKPTLVTFTAVGIDAAVNYRFVVKQVTVQR
;
A
#
# COMPACT_ATOMS: atom_id res chain seq x y z
N HIS A 1 -10.67 0.95 -1.38
CA HIS A 1 -10.60 1.31 -2.81
C HIS A 1 -11.83 0.84 -3.58
N GLY A 2 -12.43 -0.32 -3.27
CA GLY A 2 -13.62 -0.80 -4.00
C GLY A 2 -13.32 -1.46 -5.35
N VAL A 3 -12.05 -1.48 -5.77
CA VAL A 3 -11.60 -2.31 -6.90
C VAL A 3 -11.45 -3.78 -6.49
N GLY A 4 -11.93 -4.69 -7.33
CA GLY A 4 -11.85 -6.14 -7.14
C GLY A 4 -12.84 -6.67 -6.12
N MET A 5 -12.47 -7.75 -5.43
CA MET A 5 -13.39 -8.48 -4.56
C MET A 5 -13.82 -7.67 -3.33
N SER A 6 -15.13 -7.52 -3.14
CA SER A 6 -15.68 -7.15 -1.82
C SER A 6 -15.68 -8.37 -0.93
N GLN A 7 -15.09 -8.26 0.26
CA GLN A 7 -15.11 -9.34 1.24
C GLN A 7 -16.55 -9.60 1.73
N TYR A 8 -17.29 -8.55 2.09
CA TYR A 8 -18.70 -8.69 2.46
C TYR A 8 -19.57 -9.15 1.28
N GLY A 9 -19.21 -8.77 0.06
CA GLY A 9 -19.87 -9.26 -1.14
C GLY A 9 -19.63 -10.75 -1.38
N ALA A 10 -18.40 -11.24 -1.20
CA ALA A 10 -18.08 -12.67 -1.22
C ALA A 10 -18.83 -13.44 -0.12
N TYR A 11 -18.94 -12.86 1.08
CA TYR A 11 -19.78 -13.39 2.16
C TYR A 11 -21.25 -13.48 1.73
N GLY A 12 -21.82 -12.42 1.16
CA GLY A 12 -23.20 -12.40 0.71
C GLY A 12 -23.48 -13.41 -0.42
N ARG A 13 -22.53 -13.56 -1.36
CA ARG A 13 -22.61 -14.57 -2.44
C ARG A 13 -22.56 -15.99 -1.88
N ALA A 14 -21.67 -16.25 -0.92
CA ALA A 14 -21.61 -17.55 -0.28
C ALA A 14 -22.89 -17.88 0.50
N LEU A 15 -23.51 -16.90 1.17
CA LEU A 15 -24.83 -17.08 1.79
C LEU A 15 -25.95 -17.35 0.77
N ALA A 16 -25.81 -16.82 -0.45
CA ALA A 16 -26.71 -17.09 -1.57
C ALA A 16 -26.40 -18.42 -2.28
N GLY A 17 -25.47 -19.24 -1.76
CA GLY A 17 -25.14 -20.55 -2.28
C GLY A 17 -24.15 -20.55 -3.45
N HIS A 18 -23.47 -19.43 -3.72
CA HIS A 18 -22.43 -19.39 -4.74
C HIS A 18 -21.19 -20.16 -4.28
N ASP A 19 -20.61 -20.96 -5.16
CA ASP A 19 -19.31 -21.61 -4.93
C ASP A 19 -18.13 -20.65 -5.14
N VAL A 20 -16.92 -21.10 -4.77
CA VAL A 20 -15.69 -20.32 -4.92
C VAL A 20 -15.44 -19.82 -6.35
N ALA A 21 -15.78 -20.60 -7.38
CA ALA A 21 -15.54 -20.20 -8.77
C ALA A 21 -16.52 -19.09 -9.18
N GLN A 22 -17.80 -19.22 -8.84
CA GLN A 22 -18.82 -18.21 -9.07
C GLN A 22 -18.55 -16.92 -8.30
N ILE A 23 -17.99 -17.01 -7.09
CA ILE A 23 -17.59 -15.83 -6.31
C ILE A 23 -16.43 -15.12 -7.02
N LEU A 24 -15.38 -15.84 -7.40
CA LEU A 24 -14.19 -15.24 -8.02
C LEU A 24 -14.49 -14.68 -9.41
N ASP A 25 -15.27 -15.36 -10.23
CA ASP A 25 -15.67 -14.88 -11.56
C ASP A 25 -16.46 -13.57 -11.49
N ALA A 26 -17.30 -13.40 -10.46
CA ALA A 26 -18.04 -12.16 -10.26
C ALA A 26 -17.16 -10.94 -9.95
N TYR A 27 -15.97 -11.14 -9.39
CA TYR A 27 -15.05 -10.05 -9.00
C TYR A 27 -13.82 -9.92 -9.90
N TYR A 28 -13.47 -10.99 -10.62
CA TYR A 28 -12.32 -11.09 -11.50
C TYR A 28 -12.72 -11.75 -12.83
N PRO A 29 -13.71 -11.21 -13.57
CA PRO A 29 -14.22 -11.85 -14.77
C PRO A 29 -13.12 -12.05 -15.82
N GLY A 30 -13.17 -13.19 -16.52
CA GLY A 30 -12.17 -13.55 -17.52
C GLY A 30 -10.84 -14.04 -16.95
N THR A 31 -10.75 -14.26 -15.63
CA THR A 31 -9.64 -15.00 -15.01
C THR A 31 -9.94 -16.50 -14.88
N ALA A 32 -8.91 -17.32 -14.74
CA ALA A 32 -9.02 -18.76 -14.52
C ALA A 32 -8.37 -19.17 -13.19
N ILE A 33 -8.96 -20.15 -12.50
CA ILE A 33 -8.35 -20.76 -11.31
C ILE A 33 -7.39 -21.85 -11.77
N GLU A 34 -6.09 -21.62 -11.62
CA GLU A 34 -5.04 -22.52 -12.08
C GLU A 34 -4.09 -22.95 -10.95
N PRO A 35 -3.57 -24.19 -11.00
CA PRO A 35 -2.47 -24.57 -10.13
C PRO A 35 -1.17 -23.85 -10.54
N ARG A 36 -0.42 -23.33 -9.57
CA ARG A 36 0.92 -22.77 -9.78
C ARG A 36 1.87 -23.25 -8.70
N SER A 37 3.09 -23.59 -9.10
CA SER A 37 4.20 -23.78 -8.18
C SER A 37 4.71 -22.41 -7.74
N LEU A 38 4.72 -22.15 -6.43
CA LEU A 38 5.06 -20.85 -5.85
C LEU A 38 6.28 -21.01 -4.95
N GLY A 39 7.19 -20.04 -5.03
CA GLY A 39 8.37 -19.99 -4.15
C GLY A 39 8.01 -19.55 -2.74
N ASN A 40 9.02 -19.56 -1.87
CA ASN A 40 8.89 -19.04 -0.53
C ASN A 40 8.75 -17.51 -0.53
N ILE A 41 8.01 -16.98 0.43
CA ILE A 41 7.73 -15.56 0.57
C ILE A 41 8.42 -14.96 1.80
N ARG A 42 8.82 -13.70 1.66
CA ARG A 42 9.50 -12.89 2.68
C ARG A 42 8.61 -11.71 3.06
N VAL A 43 8.22 -11.66 4.33
CA VAL A 43 7.25 -10.67 4.83
C VAL A 43 7.91 -9.75 5.83
N HIS A 44 7.93 -8.45 5.54
CA HIS A 44 8.33 -7.42 6.50
C HIS A 44 7.26 -7.27 7.58
N ILE A 45 7.62 -7.60 8.82
CA ILE A 45 6.71 -7.58 9.97
C ILE A 45 6.84 -6.35 10.86
N GLY A 46 7.86 -5.52 10.64
CA GLY A 46 8.03 -4.25 11.32
C GLY A 46 9.48 -3.80 11.43
N ASP A 47 9.66 -2.54 11.83
CA ASP A 47 10.93 -1.97 12.23
C ASP A 47 10.82 -1.49 13.69
N ALA A 48 11.85 -1.67 14.52
CA ALA A 48 11.83 -1.29 15.94
C ALA A 48 13.23 -0.98 16.48
N GLN A 49 13.36 -0.11 17.49
CA GLN A 49 14.66 0.18 18.12
C GLN A 49 15.27 -1.06 18.81
N ALA A 50 14.41 -1.88 19.39
CA ALA A 50 14.71 -3.16 20.01
C ALA A 50 13.44 -4.01 20.00
N THR A 51 13.57 -5.32 20.17
CA THR A 51 12.43 -6.21 20.42
C THR A 51 12.80 -7.28 21.43
N GLU A 52 11.79 -7.88 22.02
CA GLU A 52 11.96 -9.12 22.77
C GLU A 52 11.24 -10.28 22.08
N LEU A 53 11.85 -11.45 22.19
CA LEU A 53 11.31 -12.70 21.68
C LEU A 53 11.06 -13.64 22.85
N THR A 54 9.91 -14.30 22.85
CA THR A 54 9.59 -15.38 23.80
C THR A 54 8.94 -16.55 23.08
N ASN A 55 9.18 -17.75 23.58
CA ASN A 55 8.43 -18.94 23.21
C ASN A 55 7.84 -19.53 24.50
N PRO A 56 6.51 -19.40 24.74
CA PRO A 56 5.92 -19.81 26.01
C PRO A 56 5.94 -21.31 26.28
N THR A 57 6.09 -22.14 25.25
CA THR A 57 5.93 -23.59 25.34
C THR A 57 7.09 -24.39 24.75
N GLY A 58 8.02 -23.74 24.07
CA GLY A 58 9.14 -24.40 23.38
C GLY A 58 10.44 -23.60 23.45
N ASN A 59 11.44 -24.10 22.73
CA ASN A 59 12.77 -23.50 22.66
C ASN A 59 12.90 -22.57 21.45
N ILE A 60 13.84 -21.62 21.52
CA ILE A 60 14.19 -20.75 20.39
C ILE A 60 15.57 -21.14 19.87
N VAL A 61 15.65 -21.43 18.58
CA VAL A 61 16.91 -21.61 17.86
C VAL A 61 17.33 -20.27 17.28
N ILE A 62 18.55 -19.83 17.61
CA ILE A 62 19.17 -18.62 17.10
C ILE A 62 20.28 -19.04 16.14
N THR A 63 20.29 -18.49 14.93
CA THR A 63 21.32 -18.76 13.92
C THR A 63 21.85 -17.44 13.37
N ALA A 64 23.15 -17.19 13.45
CA ALA A 64 23.78 -16.05 12.80
C ALA A 64 24.04 -16.35 11.31
N GLU A 65 24.23 -15.29 10.52
CA GLU A 65 24.58 -15.42 9.09
C GLU A 65 25.82 -16.26 8.80
N SER A 66 26.76 -16.35 9.76
CA SER A 66 27.94 -17.21 9.66
C SER A 66 27.63 -18.71 9.77
N GLY A 67 26.39 -19.08 10.07
CA GLY A 67 25.96 -20.45 10.39
C GLY A 67 26.15 -20.84 11.85
N ALA A 68 26.79 -19.98 12.68
CA ALA A 68 26.87 -20.20 14.11
C ALA A 68 25.46 -20.23 14.72
N SER A 69 25.14 -21.29 15.46
CA SER A 69 23.82 -21.47 16.08
C SER A 69 23.92 -21.72 17.57
N SER A 70 22.91 -21.25 18.28
CA SER A 70 22.70 -21.48 19.71
C SER A 70 21.23 -21.80 19.93
N VAL A 71 20.94 -22.77 20.79
CA VAL A 71 19.57 -23.05 21.23
C VAL A 71 19.40 -22.48 22.62
N ILE A 72 18.39 -21.64 22.79
CA ILE A 72 17.97 -21.15 24.10
C ILE A 72 16.81 -22.00 24.59
N ALA A 73 17.05 -22.64 25.74
CA ALA A 73 16.24 -23.69 26.29
C ALA A 73 15.47 -23.18 27.51
N GLY A 74 14.15 -23.03 27.35
CA GLY A 74 13.29 -22.66 28.47
C GLY A 74 11.96 -22.04 28.04
N PRO A 75 10.82 -22.65 28.39
CA PRO A 75 9.52 -22.00 28.27
C PRO A 75 9.54 -20.63 28.96
N ASN A 76 9.13 -19.58 28.25
CA ASN A 76 9.07 -18.19 28.72
C ASN A 76 10.42 -17.49 28.97
N GLU A 77 11.55 -18.04 28.55
CA GLU A 77 12.78 -17.25 28.51
C GLU A 77 12.64 -16.09 27.51
N ARG A 78 13.06 -14.88 27.92
CA ARG A 78 13.00 -13.67 27.10
C ARG A 78 14.34 -13.45 26.42
N LEU A 79 14.33 -13.26 25.11
CA LEU A 79 15.51 -12.81 24.36
C LEU A 79 15.36 -11.33 24.05
N ALA A 80 16.20 -10.48 24.62
CA ALA A 80 16.29 -9.09 24.21
C ALA A 80 17.19 -8.97 22.98
N VAL A 81 16.63 -8.46 21.89
CA VAL A 81 17.33 -8.26 20.61
C VAL A 81 17.50 -6.76 20.38
N ARG A 82 18.75 -6.33 20.22
CA ARG A 82 19.12 -4.92 20.08
C ARG A 82 20.09 -4.72 18.93
N ARG A 83 20.08 -3.51 18.36
CA ARG A 83 21.10 -3.07 17.42
C ARG A 83 22.40 -2.77 18.18
N ASN A 84 23.54 -3.23 17.66
CA ASN A 84 24.88 -2.87 18.10
C ASN A 84 25.71 -2.41 16.91
N GLY A 85 25.68 -1.10 16.62
CA GLY A 85 26.33 -0.52 15.44
C GLY A 85 25.76 -1.08 14.14
N ALA A 86 26.58 -1.77 13.36
CA ALA A 86 26.19 -2.47 12.13
C ALA A 86 25.82 -3.94 12.35
N SER A 87 25.74 -4.41 13.60
CA SER A 87 25.45 -5.79 13.96
C SER A 87 24.22 -5.92 14.87
N VAL A 88 23.75 -7.16 15.06
CA VAL A 88 22.68 -7.52 16.01
C VAL A 88 23.29 -8.12 17.27
N GLN A 89 22.79 -7.70 18.43
CA GLN A 89 23.11 -8.28 19.73
C GLN A 89 21.88 -9.00 20.29
N VAL A 90 22.09 -10.21 20.83
CA VAL A 90 21.05 -10.98 21.52
C VAL A 90 21.45 -11.20 22.98
N GLN A 91 20.56 -10.88 23.90
CA GLN A 91 20.77 -11.09 25.32
C GLN A 91 19.68 -12.01 25.87
N VAL A 92 20.09 -13.08 26.56
CA VAL A 92 19.15 -13.93 27.28
C VAL A 92 18.78 -13.21 28.58
N VAL A 93 17.50 -12.91 28.72
CA VAL A 93 16.87 -12.32 29.90
C VAL A 93 16.11 -13.45 30.59
N ALA A 94 16.85 -14.42 31.16
CA ALA A 94 16.27 -15.44 32.01
C ALA A 94 15.95 -14.84 33.40
N PRO A 95 15.04 -15.45 34.20
CA PRO A 95 14.81 -15.02 35.56
C PRO A 95 16.06 -15.12 36.48
N ASN A 96 17.10 -15.91 36.17
CA ASN A 96 18.21 -16.14 37.12
C ASN A 96 19.64 -16.41 36.55
N VAL A 97 19.90 -16.33 35.24
CA VAL A 97 21.27 -16.36 34.70
C VAL A 97 21.37 -15.38 33.53
N GLY A 98 21.87 -14.17 33.80
CA GLY A 98 22.11 -13.17 32.76
C GLY A 98 23.28 -13.61 31.86
N GLY A 99 22.96 -14.11 30.67
CA GLY A 99 23.94 -14.47 29.65
C GLY A 99 23.76 -13.61 28.41
N THR A 100 24.81 -12.91 27.97
CA THR A 100 24.79 -12.20 26.68
C THR A 100 25.31 -13.15 25.60
N LEU A 101 24.45 -13.53 24.65
CA LEU A 101 24.85 -14.25 23.44
C LEU A 101 25.27 -13.23 22.38
N THR A 102 26.57 -12.98 22.29
CA THR A 102 27.07 -12.09 21.23
C THR A 102 27.39 -12.90 19.99
N PHE A 103 26.89 -12.45 18.84
CA PHE A 103 27.30 -12.90 17.52
C PHE A 103 28.12 -11.75 16.88
N PRO A 104 29.44 -11.68 17.12
CA PRO A 104 30.23 -10.51 16.72
C PRO A 104 30.15 -10.29 15.20
N GLY A 105 29.80 -9.07 14.81
CA GLY A 105 29.74 -8.67 13.40
C GLY A 105 28.51 -9.18 12.62
N ALA A 106 27.62 -9.98 13.22
CA ALA A 106 26.46 -10.53 12.53
C ALA A 106 25.47 -9.42 12.12
N GLN A 107 25.31 -9.22 10.81
CA GLN A 107 24.32 -8.27 10.28
C GLN A 107 22.92 -8.87 10.24
N HIS A 108 22.82 -10.18 10.04
CA HIS A 108 21.58 -10.93 10.13
C HIS A 108 21.63 -12.00 11.23
N VAL A 109 20.57 -12.04 12.04
CA VAL A 109 20.34 -13.09 13.04
C VAL A 109 18.94 -13.65 12.84
N TYR A 110 18.87 -14.97 12.68
CA TYR A 110 17.65 -15.72 12.40
C TYR A 110 17.14 -16.40 13.67
N PHE A 111 15.83 -16.38 13.87
CA PHE A 111 15.14 -17.02 14.99
C PHE A 111 14.05 -17.97 14.47
N SER A 112 14.00 -19.19 14.99
CA SER A 112 12.93 -20.15 14.70
C SER A 112 12.58 -20.96 15.94
N SER A 113 11.36 -21.50 15.99
CA SER A 113 11.01 -22.48 17.02
C SER A 113 11.77 -23.78 16.75
N ALA A 114 12.14 -24.50 17.81
CA ALA A 114 12.71 -25.84 17.69
C ALA A 114 11.65 -26.91 17.35
N GLY A 115 10.37 -26.62 17.63
CA GLY A 115 9.21 -27.44 17.30
C GLY A 115 8.13 -26.63 16.58
N ASP A 116 6.87 -27.05 16.71
CA ASP A 116 5.70 -26.41 16.08
C ASP A 116 5.09 -25.26 16.91
N GLU A 117 5.79 -24.79 17.94
CA GLU A 117 5.36 -23.67 18.78
C GLU A 117 5.59 -22.31 18.09
N SER A 118 5.02 -21.25 18.68
CA SER A 118 5.11 -19.90 18.12
C SER A 118 6.06 -19.01 18.92
N ILE A 119 6.87 -18.23 18.21
CA ILE A 119 7.68 -17.16 18.78
C ILE A 119 6.84 -15.88 18.83
N ARG A 120 6.64 -15.35 20.04
CA ARG A 120 6.03 -14.04 20.27
C ARG A 120 7.08 -12.94 20.08
N VAL A 121 6.78 -11.97 19.20
CA VAL A 121 7.68 -10.84 18.88
C VAL A 121 7.10 -9.56 19.45
N ALA A 122 7.64 -9.10 20.58
CA ALA A 122 7.08 -7.99 21.37
C ALA A 122 6.79 -6.74 20.52
N ALA A 123 7.73 -6.33 19.66
CA ALA A 123 7.61 -5.14 18.82
C ALA A 123 6.41 -5.14 17.86
N THR A 124 5.93 -6.32 17.46
CA THR A 124 4.78 -6.44 16.53
C THR A 124 3.47 -6.72 17.25
N GLY A 125 3.49 -7.06 18.54
CA GLY A 125 2.28 -7.53 19.23
C GLY A 125 1.85 -8.96 18.87
N ARG A 126 2.55 -9.65 17.96
CA ARG A 126 2.12 -10.92 17.34
C ARG A 126 3.04 -12.11 17.62
N SER A 127 2.56 -13.29 17.26
CA SER A 127 3.29 -14.56 17.35
C SER A 127 3.40 -15.24 15.98
N TYR A 128 4.55 -15.83 15.68
CA TYR A 128 4.86 -16.45 14.39
C TYR A 128 5.37 -17.88 14.61
N ARG A 129 4.81 -18.83 13.85
CA ARG A 129 5.16 -20.26 13.94
C ARG A 129 6.03 -20.72 12.78
N PHE A 130 5.64 -20.35 11.57
CA PHE A 130 6.28 -20.80 10.34
C PHE A 130 7.38 -19.86 9.90
N GLY A 131 8.32 -20.40 9.14
CA GLY A 131 9.46 -19.67 8.59
C GLY A 131 10.53 -19.35 9.64
N ARG A 132 11.45 -18.47 9.27
CA ARG A 132 12.52 -17.95 10.15
C ARG A 132 12.40 -16.45 10.27
N LEU A 133 12.37 -15.94 11.50
CA LEU A 133 12.44 -14.51 11.75
C LEU A 133 13.87 -14.02 11.54
N ASP A 134 14.13 -13.30 10.46
CA ASP A 134 15.35 -12.54 10.22
C ASP A 134 15.27 -11.17 10.88
N VAL A 135 16.24 -10.86 11.74
CA VAL A 135 16.42 -9.56 12.35
C VAL A 135 17.76 -8.97 11.90
N SER A 136 17.73 -7.76 11.37
CA SER A 136 18.91 -7.05 10.88
C SER A 136 18.89 -5.55 11.22
N PRO A 137 20.03 -4.86 11.35
CA PRO A 137 20.05 -3.41 11.56
C PRO A 137 19.55 -2.64 10.33
N ASN A 138 18.84 -1.54 10.55
CA ASN A 138 18.46 -0.60 9.50
C ASN A 138 18.67 0.87 9.94
N GLY A 139 18.23 1.84 9.12
CA GLY A 139 18.38 3.26 9.43
C GLY A 139 17.65 3.74 10.70
N VAL A 140 16.65 3.01 11.18
CA VAL A 140 15.80 3.39 12.32
C VAL A 140 15.93 2.46 13.53
N GLY A 141 16.73 1.41 13.47
CA GLY A 141 16.85 0.40 14.53
C GLY A 141 17.11 -0.99 13.95
N LEU A 142 16.19 -1.91 14.20
CA LEU A 142 16.14 -3.26 13.67
C LEU A 142 14.99 -3.39 12.67
N ARG A 143 15.23 -4.10 11.58
CA ARG A 143 14.25 -4.62 10.64
C ARG A 143 13.94 -6.06 10.97
N MET A 144 12.66 -6.43 10.91
CA MET A 144 12.18 -7.80 11.16
C MET A 144 11.45 -8.32 9.93
N ILE A 145 11.91 -9.46 9.40
CA ILE A 145 11.33 -10.12 8.22
C ILE A 145 11.11 -11.59 8.56
N VAL A 146 9.93 -12.14 8.29
CA VAL A 146 9.74 -13.60 8.31
C VAL A 146 10.08 -14.14 6.93
N ARG A 147 11.10 -14.99 6.85
CA ARG A 147 11.59 -15.64 5.63
C ARG A 147 11.18 -17.11 5.58
N ASP A 148 11.38 -17.72 4.41
CA ASP A 148 11.20 -19.16 4.18
C ASP A 148 9.78 -19.67 4.47
N LEU A 149 8.79 -18.80 4.33
CA LEU A 149 7.39 -19.18 4.40
C LEU A 149 6.99 -19.84 3.08
N SER A 150 6.51 -21.07 3.13
CA SER A 150 5.74 -21.58 1.99
C SER A 150 4.50 -20.69 1.78
N MET A 151 3.97 -20.65 0.56
CA MET A 151 2.82 -19.80 0.27
C MET A 151 1.60 -20.12 1.15
N ASP A 152 1.34 -21.39 1.44
CA ASP A 152 0.22 -21.76 2.32
C ASP A 152 0.50 -21.42 3.80
N GLN A 153 1.76 -21.54 4.25
CA GLN A 153 2.16 -21.08 5.59
C GLN A 153 1.96 -19.58 5.77
N TYR A 154 2.27 -18.80 4.73
CA TYR A 154 1.97 -17.38 4.70
C TYR A 154 0.46 -17.13 4.81
N LEU A 155 -0.36 -17.85 4.04
CA LEU A 155 -1.80 -17.67 4.05
C LEU A 155 -2.46 -18.10 5.36
N TYR A 156 -1.95 -19.10 6.08
CA TYR A 156 -2.44 -19.40 7.43
C TYR A 156 -2.38 -18.17 8.34
N GLY A 157 -1.39 -17.30 8.13
CA GLY A 157 -1.26 -16.06 8.88
C GLY A 157 -1.96 -14.85 8.26
N LEU A 158 -2.81 -15.01 7.25
CA LEU A 158 -3.51 -13.90 6.61
C LEU A 158 -4.83 -13.57 7.34
N GLY A 159 -4.89 -12.39 7.97
CA GLY A 159 -5.99 -11.93 8.82
C GLY A 159 -6.94 -10.94 8.16
N GLU A 160 -7.28 -11.19 6.89
CA GLU A 160 -8.07 -10.29 6.06
C GLU A 160 -9.58 -10.47 6.24
N MET A 161 -10.01 -11.69 6.51
CA MET A 161 -11.43 -12.07 6.57
C MET A 161 -11.70 -12.82 7.88
N PRO A 162 -12.84 -12.57 8.56
CA PRO A 162 -13.17 -13.31 9.78
C PRO A 162 -13.30 -14.81 9.48
N ALA A 163 -12.56 -15.64 10.20
CA ALA A 163 -12.53 -17.08 9.98
C ALA A 163 -13.88 -17.79 10.26
N SER A 164 -14.85 -17.09 10.89
CA SER A 164 -16.22 -17.57 11.10
C SER A 164 -17.11 -17.47 9.86
N TRP A 165 -16.63 -16.86 8.77
CA TRP A 165 -17.41 -16.66 7.56
C TRP A 165 -17.58 -17.97 6.76
N PRO A 166 -18.57 -18.02 5.85
CA PRO A 166 -18.83 -19.22 5.03
C PRO A 166 -17.59 -19.71 4.29
N LEU A 167 -17.42 -21.02 4.23
CA LEU A 167 -16.21 -21.66 3.69
C LEU A 167 -15.90 -21.23 2.24
N GLU A 168 -16.90 -21.08 1.37
CA GLU A 168 -16.69 -20.65 -0.02
C GLU A 168 -16.16 -19.20 -0.11
N ALA A 169 -16.58 -18.30 0.79
CA ALA A 169 -16.00 -16.96 0.88
C ALA A 169 -14.54 -17.00 1.36
N LEU A 170 -14.23 -17.86 2.35
CA LEU A 170 -12.86 -18.05 2.82
C LEU A 170 -11.96 -18.64 1.72
N LYS A 171 -12.45 -19.60 0.93
CA LYS A 171 -11.73 -20.16 -0.23
C LYS A 171 -11.45 -19.10 -1.29
N ALA A 172 -12.43 -18.25 -1.59
CA ALA A 172 -12.24 -17.13 -2.52
C ALA A 172 -11.17 -16.15 -2.00
N GLN A 173 -11.20 -15.80 -0.71
CA GLN A 173 -10.18 -14.98 -0.08
C GLN A 173 -8.79 -15.63 -0.07
N ALA A 174 -8.70 -16.95 0.13
CA ALA A 174 -7.44 -17.67 0.08
C ALA A 174 -6.84 -17.63 -1.33
N ILE A 175 -7.61 -17.90 -2.38
CA ILE A 175 -7.14 -17.84 -3.78
C ILE A 175 -6.77 -16.40 -4.17
N ALA A 176 -7.61 -15.42 -3.86
CA ALA A 176 -7.32 -14.01 -4.14
C ALA A 176 -6.08 -13.54 -3.38
N GLY A 177 -5.94 -13.89 -2.10
CA GLY A 177 -4.78 -13.57 -1.29
C GLY A 177 -3.50 -14.23 -1.82
N ARG A 178 -3.57 -15.50 -2.22
CA ARG A 178 -2.46 -16.24 -2.83
C ARG A 178 -1.98 -15.60 -4.12
N SER A 179 -2.92 -15.17 -4.96
CA SER A 179 -2.63 -14.56 -6.26
C SER A 179 -1.94 -13.21 -6.10
N TYR A 180 -2.36 -12.40 -5.11
CA TYR A 180 -1.71 -11.14 -4.75
C TYR A 180 -0.26 -11.39 -4.32
N ALA A 181 -0.05 -12.32 -3.39
CA ALA A 181 1.27 -12.67 -2.89
C ALA A 181 2.20 -13.27 -3.97
N ALA A 182 1.66 -14.11 -4.85
CA ALA A 182 2.39 -14.66 -5.99
C ALA A 182 2.84 -13.57 -6.97
N ARG A 183 2.04 -12.52 -7.16
CA ARG A 183 2.43 -11.33 -7.94
C ARG A 183 3.60 -10.59 -7.29
N ALA A 184 3.61 -10.48 -5.97
CA ALA A 184 4.71 -9.84 -5.24
C ALA A 184 6.01 -10.64 -5.29
N LEU A 185 5.96 -11.97 -5.41
CA LEU A 185 7.17 -12.77 -5.68
C LEU A 185 7.80 -12.45 -7.04
N ALA A 186 6.97 -12.19 -8.06
CA ALA A 186 7.45 -11.82 -9.40
C ALA A 186 7.93 -10.36 -9.48
N ALA A 187 7.49 -9.50 -8.57
CA ALA A 187 7.82 -8.09 -8.50
C ALA A 187 7.94 -7.64 -7.03
N PRO A 188 9.03 -8.03 -6.33
CA PRO A 188 9.17 -7.79 -4.90
C PRO A 188 9.30 -6.30 -4.58
N LYS A 189 8.94 -5.90 -3.36
CA LYS A 189 9.05 -4.50 -2.91
C LYS A 189 10.49 -3.98 -3.01
N ASN A 190 11.45 -4.82 -2.64
CA ASN A 190 12.88 -4.56 -2.76
C ASN A 190 13.67 -5.88 -2.67
N ALA A 191 14.99 -5.77 -2.59
CA ALA A 191 15.88 -6.94 -2.50
C ALA A 191 15.71 -7.73 -1.18
N GLU A 192 15.22 -7.13 -0.10
CA GLU A 192 15.16 -7.74 1.23
C GLU A 192 13.88 -8.57 1.46
N PHE A 193 12.73 -8.07 1.00
CA PHE A 193 11.41 -8.67 1.23
C PHE A 193 10.42 -8.45 0.08
N ASP A 194 9.38 -9.27 0.05
CA ASP A 194 8.39 -9.33 -1.02
C ASP A 194 7.11 -8.54 -0.68
N LEU A 195 6.69 -8.57 0.60
CA LEU A 195 5.45 -7.95 1.09
C LEU A 195 5.63 -7.27 2.44
N TYR A 196 4.83 -6.24 2.69
CA TYR A 196 4.55 -5.75 4.04
C TYR A 196 3.43 -6.56 4.71
N SER A 197 3.52 -6.73 6.02
CA SER A 197 2.47 -7.37 6.85
C SER A 197 1.24 -6.50 7.14
N THR A 198 1.21 -5.29 6.60
CA THR A 198 0.17 -4.29 6.87
C THR A 198 -0.76 -4.14 5.66
N THR A 199 -1.78 -3.30 5.80
CA THR A 199 -2.72 -2.95 4.71
C THR A 199 -2.08 -2.21 3.53
N VAL A 200 -0.78 -1.90 3.60
CA VAL A 200 0.00 -1.51 2.41
C VAL A 200 0.03 -2.63 1.38
N ASP A 201 0.02 -3.88 1.84
CA ASP A 201 -0.10 -5.07 1.00
C ASP A 201 -1.24 -5.96 1.48
N GLN A 202 -0.98 -6.79 2.48
CA GLN A 202 -1.97 -7.71 3.04
C GLN A 202 -1.74 -7.86 4.54
N ALA A 203 -2.83 -8.01 5.29
CA ALA A 203 -2.79 -8.13 6.75
C ALA A 203 -2.22 -9.48 7.21
N TYR A 204 -0.90 -9.65 7.16
CA TYR A 204 -0.22 -10.82 7.73
C TYR A 204 -0.07 -10.66 9.24
N VAL A 205 -0.82 -11.47 9.97
CA VAL A 205 -1.03 -11.38 11.41
C VAL A 205 -0.32 -12.47 12.20
N GLY A 206 0.45 -13.32 11.51
CA GLY A 206 1.04 -14.52 12.09
C GLY A 206 -0.06 -15.46 12.58
N THR A 207 0.13 -16.07 13.74
CA THR A 207 -0.75 -17.13 14.24
C THR A 207 -2.09 -16.67 14.80
N SER A 208 -2.34 -15.36 14.91
CA SER A 208 -3.57 -14.82 15.54
C SER A 208 -4.87 -15.25 14.87
N VAL A 209 -4.84 -15.69 13.60
CA VAL A 209 -6.04 -16.18 12.89
C VAL A 209 -6.31 -17.65 13.17
N THR A 210 -5.25 -18.45 13.32
CA THR A 210 -5.35 -19.91 13.43
C THR A 210 -5.30 -20.41 14.87
N ASP A 211 -4.50 -19.78 15.74
CA ASP A 211 -4.25 -20.25 17.09
C ASP A 211 -5.12 -19.52 18.10
N GLY A 212 -5.81 -20.29 18.95
CA GLY A 212 -6.71 -19.75 19.97
C GLY A 212 -8.00 -19.13 19.43
N SER A 213 -8.18 -19.04 18.11
CA SER A 213 -9.44 -18.63 17.47
C SER A 213 -10.37 -19.84 17.34
N SER A 214 -11.60 -19.72 17.85
CA SER A 214 -12.63 -20.77 17.74
C SER A 214 -12.97 -21.16 16.30
N TYR A 215 -12.62 -20.31 15.33
CA TYR A 215 -12.88 -20.52 13.92
C TYR A 215 -11.59 -20.67 13.07
N GLY A 216 -10.41 -20.66 13.70
CA GLY A 216 -9.13 -20.72 12.98
C GLY A 216 -8.98 -21.96 12.09
N ALA A 217 -9.59 -23.08 12.50
CA ALA A 217 -9.65 -24.30 11.70
C ALA A 217 -10.37 -24.13 10.36
N ASN A 218 -11.40 -23.27 10.27
CA ASN A 218 -12.12 -23.00 9.03
C ASN A 218 -11.24 -22.26 8.02
N TRP A 219 -10.49 -21.27 8.50
CA TRP A 219 -9.53 -20.55 7.64
C TRP A 219 -8.45 -21.49 7.13
N LYS A 220 -7.86 -22.29 8.03
CA LYS A 220 -6.86 -23.30 7.63
C LYS A 220 -7.43 -24.28 6.60
N ALA A 221 -8.64 -24.79 6.81
CA ALA A 221 -9.31 -25.67 5.86
C ALA A 221 -9.55 -25.03 4.49
N ALA A 222 -9.87 -23.73 4.43
CA ALA A 222 -10.02 -23.00 3.18
C ALA A 222 -8.69 -22.84 2.42
N VAL A 223 -7.60 -22.56 3.15
CA VAL A 223 -6.25 -22.51 2.59
C VAL A 223 -5.84 -23.88 2.06
N ASP A 224 -6.01 -24.94 2.88
CA ASP A 224 -5.67 -26.34 2.54
C ASP A 224 -6.46 -26.80 1.29
N ALA A 225 -7.77 -26.56 1.25
CA ALA A 225 -8.64 -26.94 0.14
C ALA A 225 -8.33 -26.20 -1.18
N THR A 226 -7.59 -25.08 -1.13
CA THR A 226 -7.22 -24.27 -2.29
C THR A 226 -5.71 -24.23 -2.51
N SER A 227 -4.96 -25.15 -1.90
CA SER A 227 -3.49 -25.19 -1.98
C SER A 227 -3.00 -25.10 -3.44
N GLY A 228 -2.05 -24.20 -3.67
CA GLY A 228 -1.46 -23.94 -4.99
C GLY A 228 -2.40 -23.32 -6.03
N ARG A 229 -3.65 -22.98 -5.70
CA ARG A 229 -4.61 -22.37 -6.64
C ARG A 229 -4.50 -20.84 -6.61
N VAL A 230 -4.29 -20.26 -7.79
CA VAL A 230 -4.25 -18.80 -8.02
C VAL A 230 -5.17 -18.44 -9.19
N LEU A 231 -5.51 -17.16 -9.30
CA LEU A 231 -6.15 -16.60 -10.48
C LEU A 231 -5.11 -16.20 -11.51
N THR A 232 -5.34 -16.54 -12.77
CA THR A 232 -4.52 -16.17 -13.91
C THR A 232 -5.35 -15.46 -14.97
N HIS A 233 -4.70 -14.56 -15.71
CA HIS A 233 -5.28 -13.92 -16.88
C HIS A 233 -4.29 -14.07 -18.04
N GLY A 234 -4.60 -14.97 -18.97
CA GLY A 234 -3.61 -15.52 -19.88
C GLY A 234 -2.53 -16.29 -19.09
N ALA A 235 -1.26 -16.15 -19.49
CA ALA A 235 -0.16 -16.88 -18.86
C ALA A 235 0.25 -16.35 -17.47
N ALA A 236 -0.14 -15.13 -17.12
CA ALA A 236 0.31 -14.43 -15.92
C ALA A 236 -0.67 -14.57 -14.75
N VAL A 237 -0.13 -14.59 -13.53
CA VAL A 237 -0.93 -14.47 -12.30
C VAL A 237 -1.62 -13.11 -12.29
N ALA A 238 -2.94 -13.12 -12.04
CA ALA A 238 -3.80 -11.95 -12.00
C ALA A 238 -3.53 -11.13 -10.73
N GLN A 239 -3.65 -9.81 -10.85
CA GLN A 239 -3.59 -8.89 -9.73
C GLN A 239 -4.94 -8.83 -9.03
N THR A 240 -5.03 -9.44 -7.85
CA THR A 240 -6.29 -9.64 -7.13
C THR A 240 -6.45 -8.67 -5.98
N TYR A 241 -6.77 -7.41 -6.29
CA TYR A 241 -7.16 -6.46 -5.24
C TYR A 241 -8.47 -6.87 -4.59
N TYR A 242 -8.61 -6.61 -3.30
CA TYR A 242 -9.84 -6.86 -2.54
C TYR A 242 -9.97 -5.83 -1.42
N SER A 243 -11.19 -5.59 -0.94
CA SER A 243 -11.44 -4.67 0.17
C SER A 243 -12.65 -5.11 0.99
N SER A 244 -12.75 -4.64 2.24
CA SER A 244 -13.84 -5.03 3.16
C SER A 244 -15.23 -4.91 2.53
N SER A 245 -15.53 -3.74 1.97
CA SER A 245 -16.83 -3.41 1.39
C SER A 245 -16.63 -2.48 0.19
N ASN A 246 -17.37 -2.73 -0.90
CA ASN A 246 -17.38 -1.86 -2.07
C ASN A 246 -18.56 -0.88 -2.06
N GLY A 247 -19.53 -1.06 -1.15
CA GLY A 247 -20.74 -0.24 -1.04
C GLY A 247 -21.85 -0.65 -2.01
N GLY A 248 -21.76 -1.84 -2.60
CA GLY A 248 -22.71 -2.32 -3.61
C GLY A 248 -22.27 -2.08 -5.04
N PHE A 249 -21.04 -1.59 -5.26
CA PHE A 249 -20.51 -1.35 -6.60
C PHE A 249 -18.97 -1.39 -6.61
N SER A 250 -18.37 -2.27 -7.42
CA SER A 250 -16.93 -2.30 -7.62
C SER A 250 -16.46 -1.16 -8.54
N GLU A 251 -15.19 -0.80 -8.49
CA GLU A 251 -14.62 0.25 -9.34
C GLU A 251 -13.55 -0.29 -10.29
N ARG A 252 -13.32 0.41 -11.39
CA ARG A 252 -12.28 0.11 -12.38
C ARG A 252 -10.89 0.42 -11.82
N SER A 253 -9.90 -0.42 -12.14
CA SER A 253 -8.54 -0.27 -11.59
C SER A 253 -7.80 0.99 -12.06
N ASP A 254 -8.02 1.42 -13.30
CA ASP A 254 -7.48 2.65 -13.91
C ASP A 254 -8.19 3.94 -13.45
N TYR A 255 -9.37 3.82 -12.83
CA TYR A 255 -9.99 4.95 -12.15
C TYR A 255 -9.34 5.18 -10.79
N VAL A 256 -9.08 4.13 -10.01
CA VAL A 256 -8.46 4.28 -8.68
C VAL A 256 -6.94 4.43 -8.75
N TRP A 257 -6.30 3.71 -9.67
CA TRP A 257 -4.85 3.73 -9.93
C TRP A 257 -4.58 4.06 -11.39
N ALA A 258 -3.34 3.93 -11.88
CA ALA A 258 -3.00 4.24 -13.27
C ALA A 258 -3.11 3.03 -14.23
N SER A 259 -3.03 1.81 -13.72
CA SER A 259 -2.99 0.60 -14.55
C SER A 259 -4.39 0.06 -14.82
N SER A 260 -4.73 -0.06 -16.10
CA SER A 260 -5.93 -0.77 -16.55
C SER A 260 -5.68 -2.28 -16.50
N LEU A 261 -6.53 -2.98 -15.75
CA LEU A 261 -6.55 -4.44 -15.65
C LEU A 261 -7.93 -4.90 -16.13
N PRO A 262 -8.03 -5.63 -17.27
CA PRO A 262 -9.30 -5.93 -17.92
C PRO A 262 -10.32 -6.70 -17.06
N TYR A 263 -9.82 -7.44 -16.07
CA TYR A 263 -10.63 -8.22 -15.12
C TYR A 263 -10.96 -7.46 -13.83
N LEU A 264 -10.56 -6.18 -13.70
CA LEU A 264 -10.91 -5.33 -12.56
C LEU A 264 -11.82 -4.19 -13.03
N ILE A 265 -13.08 -4.55 -13.21
CA ILE A 265 -14.11 -3.70 -13.79
C ILE A 265 -15.04 -3.10 -12.73
N ALA A 266 -15.74 -2.06 -13.13
CA ALA A 266 -16.83 -1.50 -12.35
C ALA A 266 -18.11 -2.31 -12.61
N ALA A 267 -18.71 -2.85 -11.55
CA ALA A 267 -19.89 -3.71 -11.63
C ALA A 267 -20.77 -3.59 -10.37
N ALA A 268 -22.07 -3.81 -10.54
CA ALA A 268 -23.01 -3.88 -9.42
C ALA A 268 -22.71 -5.09 -8.54
N ASP A 269 -22.77 -4.88 -7.22
CA ASP A 269 -22.54 -5.94 -6.25
C ASP A 269 -23.63 -5.96 -5.17
N PRO A 270 -24.84 -6.43 -5.48
CA PRO A 270 -25.96 -6.43 -4.53
C PRO A 270 -25.66 -7.26 -3.26
N PHE A 271 -24.71 -8.19 -3.33
CA PHE A 271 -24.32 -9.04 -2.22
C PHE A 271 -23.42 -8.34 -1.18
N ASP A 272 -22.88 -7.15 -1.49
CA ASP A 272 -22.17 -6.33 -0.49
C ASP A 272 -23.12 -5.81 0.59
N ALA A 273 -24.37 -5.52 0.24
CA ALA A 273 -25.38 -4.91 1.12
C ALA A 273 -26.06 -5.91 2.07
N VAL A 274 -25.34 -6.94 2.53
CA VAL A 274 -25.84 -7.87 3.56
C VAL A 274 -26.04 -7.18 4.90
N ALA A 275 -26.99 -7.68 5.70
CA ALA A 275 -27.31 -7.12 7.02
C ALA A 275 -26.11 -7.06 7.99
N ALA A 276 -25.14 -7.97 7.83
CA ALA A 276 -23.90 -8.01 8.58
C ALA A 276 -22.92 -6.87 8.20
N ASN A 277 -23.00 -6.34 6.97
CA ASN A 277 -22.10 -5.31 6.49
C ASN A 277 -22.54 -3.92 6.94
N LYS A 278 -22.08 -3.51 8.13
CA LYS A 278 -22.28 -2.14 8.64
C LYS A 278 -21.46 -1.07 7.91
N ASN A 279 -20.55 -1.48 7.02
CA ASN A 279 -19.69 -0.58 6.25
C ASN A 279 -20.26 -0.29 4.85
N SER A 280 -21.31 -1.00 4.42
CA SER A 280 -22.01 -0.75 3.14
C SER A 280 -22.58 0.66 3.05
N ARG A 281 -23.03 1.21 4.18
CA ARG A 281 -23.53 2.58 4.34
C ARG A 281 -23.02 3.18 5.65
N TRP A 282 -22.64 4.44 5.62
CA TRP A 282 -22.12 5.15 6.78
C TRP A 282 -22.42 6.64 6.68
N THR A 283 -22.52 7.30 7.83
CA THR A 283 -22.65 8.77 7.94
C THR A 283 -21.54 9.30 8.84
N ARG A 284 -20.95 10.43 8.46
CA ARG A 284 -19.94 11.16 9.25
C ARG A 284 -20.29 12.63 9.27
N THR A 285 -20.22 13.23 10.46
CA THR A 285 -20.57 14.63 10.68
C THR A 285 -19.32 15.41 11.07
N PHE A 286 -19.13 16.57 10.44
CA PHE A 286 -18.05 17.52 10.71
C PHE A 286 -18.62 18.92 10.77
N THR A 287 -18.07 19.75 11.65
CA THR A 287 -18.45 21.16 11.73
C THR A 287 -17.75 21.97 10.63
N ALA A 288 -18.35 23.08 10.24
CA ALA A 288 -17.78 24.03 9.28
C ALA A 288 -16.37 24.49 9.68
N THR A 289 -16.17 24.76 10.98
CA THR A 289 -14.89 25.21 11.53
C THR A 289 -13.83 24.11 11.51
N GLU A 290 -14.20 22.86 11.83
CA GLU A 290 -13.27 21.72 11.74
C GLU A 290 -12.74 21.57 10.31
N LEU A 291 -13.63 21.57 9.31
CA LEU A 291 -13.24 21.42 7.92
C LEU A 291 -12.32 22.55 7.45
N GLY A 292 -12.62 23.80 7.82
CA GLY A 292 -11.77 24.96 7.52
C GLY A 292 -10.37 24.84 8.12
N ALA A 293 -10.29 24.47 9.40
CA ALA A 293 -9.03 24.27 10.09
C ALA A 293 -8.22 23.11 9.49
N TRP A 294 -8.86 22.03 9.05
CA TRP A 294 -8.18 20.90 8.43
C TRP A 294 -7.63 21.21 7.04
N VAL A 295 -8.32 22.06 6.27
CA VAL A 295 -7.80 22.59 4.99
C VAL A 295 -6.52 23.38 5.21
N GLU A 296 -6.51 24.29 6.19
CA GLU A 296 -5.34 25.10 6.53
C GLU A 296 -4.17 24.22 7.01
N ASN A 297 -4.45 23.27 7.90
CA ASN A 297 -3.49 22.28 8.38
C ASN A 297 -2.92 21.37 7.30
N ALA A 298 -3.65 21.19 6.19
CA ALA A 298 -3.18 20.46 5.02
C ALA A 298 -2.33 21.33 4.06
N GLY A 299 -2.02 22.56 4.45
CA GLY A 299 -1.20 23.49 3.66
C GLY A 299 -1.94 24.10 2.48
N ARG A 300 -3.28 24.11 2.50
CA ARG A 300 -4.12 24.55 1.36
C ARG A 300 -4.69 25.96 1.53
N GLY A 301 -4.07 26.76 2.40
CA GLY A 301 -4.50 28.11 2.74
C GLY A 301 -5.64 28.14 3.75
N SER A 302 -5.83 29.31 4.37
CA SER A 302 -6.92 29.53 5.32
C SER A 302 -8.18 29.98 4.59
N ILE A 303 -9.22 29.15 4.64
CA ILE A 303 -10.53 29.43 3.99
C ILE A 303 -11.60 29.89 4.98
N GLY A 304 -11.29 29.89 6.28
CA GLY A 304 -12.25 30.11 7.35
C GLY A 304 -13.28 28.99 7.49
N ALA A 305 -14.38 29.22 8.21
CA ALA A 305 -15.45 28.24 8.35
C ALA A 305 -16.06 27.88 6.98
N VAL A 306 -16.22 26.58 6.73
CA VAL A 306 -16.78 26.06 5.47
C VAL A 306 -18.29 26.32 5.39
N THR A 307 -18.72 26.97 4.31
CA THR A 307 -20.13 27.27 4.03
C THR A 307 -20.74 26.31 3.01
N ARG A 308 -19.91 25.75 2.13
CA ARG A 308 -20.34 24.78 1.12
C ARG A 308 -19.22 23.80 0.78
N VAL A 309 -19.60 22.55 0.52
CA VAL A 309 -18.74 21.54 -0.09
C VAL A 309 -19.38 21.10 -1.41
N GLU A 310 -18.63 21.19 -2.49
CA GLU A 310 -19.05 20.82 -3.84
C GLU A 310 -18.24 19.60 -4.31
N LEU A 311 -18.93 18.62 -4.87
CA LEU A 311 -18.33 17.45 -5.51
C LEU A 311 -18.61 17.53 -7.00
N SER A 312 -17.57 17.53 -7.83
CA SER A 312 -17.68 17.67 -9.28
C SER A 312 -16.55 16.95 -10.01
N GLY A 313 -16.56 16.99 -11.34
CA GLY A 313 -15.52 16.40 -12.17
C GLY A 313 -15.63 14.89 -12.31
N ASN A 314 -14.47 14.21 -12.36
CA ASN A 314 -14.36 12.81 -12.72
C ASN A 314 -14.79 11.86 -11.59
N LEU A 315 -16.09 11.64 -11.42
CA LEU A 315 -16.62 10.58 -10.58
C LEU A 315 -16.44 9.22 -11.25
N GLY A 316 -16.02 8.23 -10.47
CA GLY A 316 -15.88 6.86 -10.95
C GLY A 316 -17.24 6.23 -11.24
N ALA A 317 -17.25 5.13 -11.99
CA ALA A 317 -18.48 4.43 -12.35
C ALA A 317 -19.25 3.92 -11.11
N SER A 318 -18.54 3.69 -10.00
CA SER A 318 -19.14 3.35 -8.70
C SER A 318 -19.70 4.55 -7.93
N GLY A 319 -19.52 5.79 -8.43
CA GLY A 319 -19.78 7.02 -7.69
C GLY A 319 -18.67 7.40 -6.70
N ARG A 320 -17.49 6.76 -6.79
CA ARG A 320 -16.32 7.14 -6.00
C ARG A 320 -15.77 8.47 -6.46
N ALA A 321 -15.30 9.27 -5.51
CA ALA A 321 -14.67 10.56 -5.72
C ALA A 321 -13.14 10.49 -5.75
N GLU A 322 -12.53 9.31 -5.96
CA GLU A 322 -11.07 9.12 -5.85
C GLU A 322 -10.29 10.18 -6.65
N ARG A 323 -10.70 10.40 -7.90
CA ARG A 323 -10.17 11.43 -8.80
C ARG A 323 -11.12 12.61 -9.04
N ALA A 324 -12.29 12.60 -8.40
CA ALA A 324 -13.23 13.70 -8.51
C ALA A 324 -12.76 14.90 -7.68
N THR A 325 -13.20 16.09 -8.09
CA THR A 325 -12.88 17.34 -7.43
C THR A 325 -13.79 17.56 -6.23
N VAL A 326 -13.20 17.76 -5.05
CA VAL A 326 -13.86 18.27 -3.86
C VAL A 326 -13.43 19.72 -3.65
N LYS A 327 -14.38 20.64 -3.78
CA LYS A 327 -14.17 22.06 -3.52
C LYS A 327 -14.84 22.45 -2.21
N LEU A 328 -14.06 22.95 -1.26
CA LEU A 328 -14.55 23.54 -0.02
C LEU A 328 -14.57 25.06 -0.19
N VAL A 329 -15.76 25.65 -0.08
CA VAL A 329 -15.96 27.10 -0.04
C VAL A 329 -16.08 27.50 1.41
N GLY A 330 -15.18 28.35 1.88
CA GLY A 330 -15.25 28.95 3.20
C GLY A 330 -15.58 30.44 3.14
N VAL A 331 -15.68 31.06 4.31
CA VAL A 331 -16.06 32.49 4.45
C VAL A 331 -15.03 33.46 3.87
N THR A 332 -13.75 33.08 3.77
CA THR A 332 -12.69 33.98 3.25
C THR A 332 -12.15 33.57 1.88
N ALA A 333 -12.14 32.27 1.57
CA ALA A 333 -11.58 31.73 0.34
C ALA A 333 -12.16 30.34 0.04
N SER A 334 -11.69 29.70 -1.03
CA SER A 334 -12.00 28.30 -1.33
C SER A 334 -10.74 27.49 -1.54
N ALA A 335 -10.80 26.20 -1.22
CA ALA A 335 -9.75 25.23 -1.50
C ALA A 335 -10.30 24.06 -2.30
N THR A 336 -9.48 23.55 -3.20
CA THR A 336 -9.82 22.41 -4.06
C THR A 336 -8.83 21.27 -3.83
N MET A 337 -9.31 20.04 -3.90
CA MET A 337 -8.53 18.81 -3.80
C MET A 337 -9.27 17.64 -4.46
N THR A 338 -8.60 16.50 -4.64
CA THR A 338 -9.30 15.27 -5.05
C THR A 338 -10.05 14.64 -3.88
N GLY A 339 -11.02 13.77 -4.13
CA GLY A 339 -11.69 13.04 -3.05
C GLY A 339 -10.76 12.11 -2.27
N ALA A 340 -9.69 11.59 -2.89
CA ALA A 340 -8.63 10.87 -2.19
C ALA A 340 -7.90 11.78 -1.17
N GLN A 341 -7.51 12.98 -1.61
CA GLN A 341 -6.87 13.98 -0.74
C GLN A 341 -7.82 14.46 0.37
N PHE A 342 -9.10 14.65 0.06
CA PHE A 342 -10.13 15.01 1.02
C PHE A 342 -10.30 13.94 2.11
N ARG A 343 -10.37 12.67 1.72
CA ARG A 343 -10.41 11.54 2.67
C ARG A 343 -9.17 11.50 3.54
N THR A 344 -7.98 11.66 2.96
CA THR A 344 -6.72 11.67 3.73
C THR A 344 -6.67 12.84 4.72
N MET A 345 -7.04 14.05 4.28
CA MET A 345 -7.11 15.23 5.13
C MET A 345 -8.02 14.99 6.34
N ILE A 346 -9.23 14.47 6.11
CA ILE A 346 -10.16 14.14 7.20
C ILE A 346 -9.57 13.05 8.10
N ASN A 347 -9.09 11.95 7.53
CA ASN A 347 -8.68 10.78 8.32
C ASN A 347 -7.43 11.03 9.17
N ASN A 348 -6.58 11.97 8.77
CA ASN A 348 -5.41 12.39 9.55
C ASN A 348 -5.76 13.20 10.81
N ARG A 349 -6.98 13.73 10.91
CA ARG A 349 -7.40 14.64 12.00
C ARG A 349 -8.63 14.15 12.76
N ALA A 350 -9.54 13.47 12.07
CA ALA A 350 -10.72 12.87 12.67
C ALA A 350 -10.32 11.66 13.55
N GLY A 351 -10.93 11.57 14.73
CA GLY A 351 -10.84 10.35 15.54
C GLY A 351 -11.35 9.13 14.77
N ALA A 352 -10.88 7.93 15.12
CA ALA A 352 -11.13 6.70 14.35
C ALA A 352 -12.60 6.45 13.99
N SER A 353 -13.55 6.73 14.90
CA SER A 353 -14.98 6.58 14.65
C SER A 353 -15.56 7.56 13.63
N ARG A 354 -14.88 8.69 13.40
CA ARG A 354 -15.29 9.76 12.48
C ARG A 354 -14.60 9.72 11.12
N GLN A 355 -13.64 8.81 10.93
CA GLN A 355 -12.93 8.67 9.66
C GLN A 355 -13.88 8.28 8.52
N LEU A 356 -13.60 8.78 7.31
CA LEU A 356 -14.27 8.36 6.09
C LEU A 356 -13.77 6.96 5.71
N LEU A 357 -14.71 6.02 5.60
CA LEU A 357 -14.38 4.63 5.27
C LEU A 357 -13.89 4.48 3.83
N SER A 358 -14.37 5.32 2.91
CA SER A 358 -13.96 5.27 1.50
C SER A 358 -14.18 6.62 0.79
N THR A 359 -13.73 6.72 -0.46
CA THR A 359 -13.99 7.86 -1.36
C THR A 359 -15.38 7.82 -2.02
N ARG A 360 -16.21 6.81 -1.71
CA ARG A 360 -17.62 6.79 -2.10
C ARG A 360 -18.45 7.48 -1.02
N PHE A 361 -18.81 8.74 -1.25
CA PHE A 361 -19.60 9.55 -0.33
C PHE A 361 -20.39 10.62 -1.07
N THR A 362 -21.43 11.12 -0.43
CA THR A 362 -22.15 12.34 -0.78
C THR A 362 -22.03 13.33 0.38
N VAL A 363 -22.19 14.62 0.11
CA VAL A 363 -22.16 15.66 1.15
C VAL A 363 -23.53 16.31 1.29
N SER A 364 -23.99 16.50 2.53
CA SER A 364 -25.22 17.21 2.85
C SER A 364 -24.94 18.26 3.93
N PRO A 365 -25.49 19.49 3.80
CA PRO A 365 -25.38 20.52 4.83
C PRO A 365 -26.24 20.22 6.07
N THR A 366 -27.19 19.28 5.98
CA THR A 366 -28.08 18.90 7.08
C THR A 366 -27.55 17.65 7.78
N PRO A 367 -27.19 17.72 9.07
CA PRO A 367 -26.78 16.56 9.85
C PRO A 367 -27.88 15.48 9.84
N GLY A 368 -27.52 14.24 9.55
CA GLY A 368 -28.44 13.11 9.59
C GLY A 368 -29.36 12.95 8.36
N ALA A 369 -29.23 13.78 7.33
CA ALA A 369 -29.87 13.51 6.05
C ALA A 369 -29.38 12.15 5.52
N ALA A 370 -30.32 11.25 5.20
CA ALA A 370 -29.98 9.99 4.54
C ALA A 370 -29.25 10.31 3.24
N ALA A 371 -28.11 9.66 2.99
CA ALA A 371 -27.49 9.71 1.68
C ALA A 371 -28.53 9.18 0.68
N PRO A 372 -28.84 9.93 -0.40
CA PRO A 372 -29.71 9.41 -1.44
C PRO A 372 -29.09 8.11 -1.97
N ASP A 373 -29.92 7.16 -2.37
CA ASP A 373 -29.43 6.00 -3.11
C ASP A 373 -28.71 6.50 -4.34
N LEU A 374 -27.40 6.28 -4.39
CA LEU A 374 -26.61 6.56 -5.59
C LEU A 374 -27.22 5.70 -6.71
N PRO A 375 -27.40 6.27 -7.92
CA PRO A 375 -28.15 5.63 -8.99
C PRO A 375 -27.66 4.20 -9.23
N GLN A 376 -28.59 3.24 -9.22
CA GLN A 376 -28.36 1.91 -9.78
C GLN A 376 -28.04 2.10 -11.26
N PRO A 377 -27.02 1.44 -11.85
CA PRO A 377 -26.70 1.71 -13.23
C PRO A 377 -27.84 1.26 -14.14
N GLY A 378 -28.17 2.12 -15.11
CA GLY A 378 -28.61 1.63 -16.40
C GLY A 378 -27.52 0.80 -17.08
N PRO A 379 -27.85 0.11 -18.20
CA PRO A 379 -26.90 -0.74 -18.90
C PRO A 379 -25.58 0.00 -19.21
N PRO A 380 -24.44 -0.71 -19.21
CA PRO A 380 -23.15 -0.10 -19.48
C PRO A 380 -23.22 0.66 -20.82
N PRO A 381 -22.74 1.91 -20.91
CA PRO A 381 -22.63 2.57 -22.19
C PRO A 381 -21.72 1.73 -23.10
N ALA A 382 -22.19 1.49 -24.32
CA ALA A 382 -21.38 0.85 -25.35
C ALA A 382 -20.03 1.56 -25.45
N THR A 383 -18.95 0.78 -25.51
CA THR A 383 -17.59 1.29 -25.69
C THR A 383 -17.53 2.14 -26.96
N ASN A 384 -17.57 3.47 -26.82
CA ASN A 384 -17.24 4.40 -27.89
C ASN A 384 -15.74 4.66 -27.83
N PRO A 385 -14.94 4.23 -28.84
CA PRO A 385 -13.50 4.49 -28.91
C PRO A 385 -13.20 5.94 -29.36
N GLY A 386 -13.81 6.93 -28.72
CA GLY A 386 -13.74 8.32 -29.17
C GLY A 386 -14.25 9.38 -28.19
N ALA A 387 -14.15 9.19 -26.87
CA ALA A 387 -14.35 10.28 -25.94
C ALA A 387 -13.15 11.23 -26.00
N ALA A 388 -13.41 12.50 -26.38
CA ALA A 388 -12.41 13.56 -26.44
C ALA A 388 -11.65 13.66 -25.12
N GLY A 389 -10.32 13.63 -25.21
CA GLY A 389 -9.42 13.72 -24.06
C GLY A 389 -9.60 15.04 -23.31
N ASP A 390 -9.56 14.94 -21.99
CA ASP A 390 -9.40 16.07 -21.09
C ASP A 390 -8.15 16.88 -21.47
N THR A 391 -8.33 18.17 -21.73
CA THR A 391 -7.26 19.10 -22.10
C THR A 391 -6.80 19.96 -20.91
N THR A 392 -7.23 19.63 -19.69
CA THR A 392 -6.82 20.37 -18.49
C THR A 392 -5.36 20.02 -18.15
N PRO A 393 -4.45 21.01 -18.03
CA PRO A 393 -3.06 20.72 -17.71
C PRO A 393 -2.93 20.20 -16.26
N PRO A 394 -2.11 19.17 -16.00
CA PRO A 394 -1.89 18.66 -14.64
C PRO A 394 -1.14 19.69 -13.77
N ASN A 395 -1.39 19.70 -12.45
CA ASN A 395 -0.59 20.50 -11.53
C ASN A 395 0.74 19.79 -11.24
N LEU A 396 1.81 20.38 -11.79
CA LEU A 396 3.19 19.94 -11.57
C LEU A 396 3.85 20.83 -10.51
N ALA A 397 4.43 20.21 -9.47
CA ALA A 397 5.34 20.91 -8.56
C ALA A 397 6.76 20.33 -8.66
N VAL A 398 7.72 21.21 -8.98
CA VAL A 398 9.13 20.91 -9.18
C VAL A 398 9.96 21.67 -8.14
N TRP A 399 10.75 20.93 -7.36
CA TRP A 399 11.63 21.48 -6.32
C TRP A 399 13.09 21.24 -6.70
N HIS A 400 13.93 22.27 -6.60
CA HIS A 400 15.36 22.19 -6.87
C HIS A 400 16.12 23.23 -6.05
N SER A 401 17.46 23.16 -6.06
CA SER A 401 18.30 24.24 -5.52
C SER A 401 18.35 25.41 -6.51
N ASP A 402 18.17 26.65 -6.04
CA ASP A 402 18.41 27.87 -6.82
C ASP A 402 19.63 28.60 -6.22
N PRO A 403 20.76 28.73 -6.94
CA PRO A 403 20.99 28.25 -8.31
C PRO A 403 21.18 26.73 -8.40
N MET A 404 20.81 26.16 -9.55
CA MET A 404 21.05 24.74 -9.84
C MET A 404 22.55 24.46 -9.99
N THR A 405 23.05 23.43 -9.30
CA THR A 405 24.44 22.98 -9.37
C THR A 405 24.55 21.63 -10.08
N PHE A 406 25.66 21.41 -10.80
CA PHE A 406 25.96 20.11 -11.39
C PHE A 406 26.50 19.17 -10.33
N GLY A 407 25.97 17.94 -10.28
CA GLY A 407 26.58 16.85 -9.52
C GLY A 407 27.92 16.43 -10.10
N ALA A 408 28.67 15.61 -9.35
CA ALA A 408 30.03 15.18 -9.73
C ALA A 408 30.12 14.47 -11.11
N ALA A 409 29.05 13.82 -11.58
CA ALA A 409 28.98 13.22 -12.91
C ALA A 409 28.25 14.10 -13.97
N GLY A 410 27.97 15.37 -13.62
CA GLY A 410 27.34 16.34 -14.52
C GLY A 410 25.83 16.21 -14.67
N GLN A 411 25.16 15.53 -13.73
CA GLN A 411 23.72 15.49 -13.64
C GLN A 411 23.14 16.75 -12.98
N VAL A 412 21.93 17.12 -13.43
CA VAL A 412 21.03 18.06 -12.73
C VAL A 412 19.86 17.25 -12.21
N CYS A 413 19.48 17.46 -10.96
CA CYS A 413 18.39 16.73 -10.32
C CYS A 413 17.30 17.68 -9.85
N SER A 414 16.05 17.24 -9.89
CA SER A 414 14.90 17.96 -9.32
C SER A 414 13.93 16.96 -8.71
N TYR A 415 13.29 17.37 -7.63
CA TYR A 415 12.24 16.60 -7.01
C TYR A 415 10.93 16.95 -7.70
N VAL A 416 10.24 15.95 -8.24
CA VAL A 416 9.04 16.16 -9.05
C VAL A 416 7.85 15.47 -8.41
N THR A 417 6.71 16.16 -8.40
CA THR A 417 5.40 15.66 -7.98
C THR A 417 4.36 16.02 -9.04
N SER A 418 3.40 15.13 -9.28
CA SER A 418 2.31 15.32 -10.24
C SER A 418 1.01 14.74 -9.67
N ASP A 419 -0.12 15.39 -9.96
CA ASP A 419 -1.45 15.06 -9.44
C ASP A 419 -2.34 14.24 -10.39
N GLU A 420 -2.00 14.06 -11.68
CA GLU A 420 -2.89 13.41 -12.66
C GLU A 420 -2.35 12.19 -13.44
N PRO A 421 -1.12 12.15 -14.03
CA PRO A 421 -0.56 10.88 -14.54
C PRO A 421 0.89 10.56 -14.12
N THR A 422 1.29 9.30 -14.35
CA THR A 422 2.67 8.84 -14.17
C THR A 422 3.61 9.57 -15.12
N ILE A 423 4.54 10.40 -14.61
CA ILE A 423 5.60 10.99 -15.43
C ILE A 423 6.63 9.90 -15.72
N TYR A 424 6.89 9.56 -16.98
CA TYR A 424 7.83 8.49 -17.34
C TYR A 424 9.27 8.97 -17.55
N ALA A 425 9.46 10.23 -17.97
CA ALA A 425 10.77 10.85 -18.14
C ALA A 425 10.66 12.37 -18.10
N LEU A 426 11.73 13.05 -17.68
CA LEU A 426 11.91 14.49 -17.89
C LEU A 426 12.71 14.72 -19.18
N SER A 427 12.32 15.72 -19.95
CA SER A 427 13.04 16.19 -21.14
C SER A 427 13.49 17.64 -20.94
N ILE A 428 14.74 17.94 -21.32
CA ILE A 428 15.29 19.30 -21.41
C ILE A 428 15.81 19.53 -22.82
N ASN A 429 15.43 20.64 -23.45
CA ASN A 429 16.03 21.09 -24.69
C ASN A 429 17.19 22.07 -24.42
N LEU A 430 18.41 21.69 -24.81
CA LEU A 430 19.60 22.53 -24.74
C LEU A 430 20.13 22.76 -26.16
N ARG A 431 20.06 24.01 -26.65
CA ARG A 431 20.58 24.41 -27.97
C ARG A 431 20.03 23.53 -29.11
N GLY A 432 18.74 23.20 -29.07
CA GLY A 432 18.08 22.35 -30.08
C GLY A 432 18.32 20.85 -29.90
N THR A 433 19.03 20.43 -28.85
CA THR A 433 19.22 19.01 -28.52
C THR A 433 18.38 18.64 -27.30
N GLU A 434 17.48 17.67 -27.47
CA GLU A 434 16.68 17.11 -26.39
C GLU A 434 17.50 16.10 -25.57
N VAL A 435 17.52 16.26 -24.24
CA VAL A 435 18.18 15.36 -23.29
C VAL A 435 17.13 14.82 -22.32
N LYS A 436 17.04 13.50 -22.18
CA LYS A 436 16.00 12.82 -21.39
C LYS A 436 16.57 12.18 -20.12
N SER A 437 15.80 12.17 -19.03
CA SER A 437 16.15 11.41 -17.83
C SER A 437 16.01 9.90 -18.11
N PRO A 438 16.86 9.05 -17.52
CA PRO A 438 16.54 7.64 -17.38
C PRO A 438 15.21 7.52 -16.61
N VAL A 439 14.34 6.65 -17.11
CA VAL A 439 12.92 6.52 -16.73
C VAL A 439 12.71 6.57 -15.21
N GLY A 440 11.76 7.39 -14.74
CA GLY A 440 11.41 7.51 -13.32
C GLY A 440 9.96 7.90 -13.14
N GLY A 441 9.13 6.97 -12.64
CA GLY A 441 7.69 7.15 -12.45
C GLY A 441 7.36 8.05 -11.26
N VAL A 442 6.81 9.24 -11.52
CA VAL A 442 6.26 10.15 -10.49
C VAL A 442 4.76 9.94 -10.38
N SER A 443 4.21 9.87 -9.18
CA SER A 443 2.76 9.87 -8.92
C SER A 443 2.45 10.70 -7.68
N PRO A 444 1.18 11.06 -7.40
CA PRO A 444 0.83 11.86 -6.22
C PRO A 444 1.32 11.24 -4.90
N ASP A 445 1.44 9.91 -4.89
CA ASP A 445 1.82 9.10 -3.72
C ASP A 445 3.32 8.76 -3.72
N ARG A 446 4.04 9.11 -4.79
CA ARG A 446 5.48 8.84 -4.98
C ARG A 446 6.16 10.04 -5.63
N PRO A 447 6.49 11.07 -4.84
CA PRO A 447 7.44 12.07 -5.28
C PRO A 447 8.77 11.39 -5.66
N ALA A 448 9.38 11.76 -6.78
CA ALA A 448 10.64 11.16 -7.21
C ALA A 448 11.73 12.22 -7.44
N LEU A 449 12.95 11.89 -7.01
CA LEU A 449 14.13 12.62 -7.43
C LEU A 449 14.49 12.18 -8.85
N MET A 450 14.33 13.08 -9.81
CA MET A 450 14.65 12.81 -11.21
C MET A 450 15.92 13.55 -11.59
N CYS A 451 16.87 12.83 -12.20
CA CYS A 451 18.16 13.39 -12.61
C CYS A 451 18.35 13.25 -14.12
N ILE A 452 18.87 14.30 -14.76
CA ILE A 452 19.26 14.30 -16.18
C ILE A 452 20.77 14.50 -16.25
N ALA A 453 21.46 13.56 -16.91
CA ALA A 453 22.88 13.70 -17.20
C ALA A 453 23.07 14.62 -18.41
N ILE A 454 23.74 15.77 -18.24
CA ILE A 454 24.01 16.70 -19.34
C ILE A 454 25.41 16.43 -19.91
N PRO A 455 25.52 16.00 -21.19
CA PRO A 455 26.80 15.78 -21.84
C PRO A 455 27.68 17.03 -21.78
N ALA A 456 28.99 16.86 -21.56
CA ALA A 456 29.93 17.98 -21.38
C ALA A 456 29.84 19.04 -22.49
N ARG A 457 29.65 18.62 -23.74
CA ARG A 457 29.49 19.50 -24.92
C ARG A 457 28.23 20.38 -24.92
N LEU A 458 27.22 20.02 -24.13
CA LEU A 458 25.94 20.74 -24.01
C LEU A 458 25.84 21.53 -22.70
N ARG A 459 26.84 21.46 -21.82
CA ARG A 459 26.81 22.16 -20.53
C ARG A 459 26.89 23.68 -20.76
N PRO A 460 25.91 24.46 -20.26
CA PRO A 460 25.91 25.89 -20.45
C PRO A 460 27.05 26.55 -19.66
N THR A 461 27.80 27.44 -20.33
CA THR A 461 28.88 28.25 -19.73
C THR A 461 28.39 29.63 -19.25
N LYS A 462 27.09 29.90 -19.42
CA LYS A 462 26.37 31.13 -19.01
C LYS A 462 24.99 30.75 -18.47
N PRO A 463 24.33 31.59 -17.66
CA PRO A 463 22.94 31.37 -17.25
C PRO A 463 22.06 31.08 -18.46
N THR A 464 21.37 29.94 -18.46
CA THR A 464 20.61 29.41 -19.60
C THR A 464 19.24 28.98 -19.11
N LEU A 465 18.19 29.31 -19.87
CA LEU A 465 16.81 28.93 -19.57
C LEU A 465 16.64 27.41 -19.72
N VAL A 466 15.95 26.78 -18.77
CA VAL A 466 15.60 25.35 -18.83
C VAL A 466 14.10 25.22 -18.94
N THR A 467 13.64 24.54 -19.98
CA THR A 467 12.23 24.15 -20.12
C THR A 467 12.10 22.68 -19.74
N PHE A 468 11.18 22.38 -18.83
CA PHE A 468 10.80 21.01 -18.49
C PHE A 468 9.61 20.62 -19.35
N THR A 469 9.76 19.58 -20.16
CA THR A 469 8.68 19.06 -21.01
C THR A 469 8.37 17.62 -20.64
N ALA A 470 7.07 17.31 -20.50
CA ALA A 470 6.55 15.97 -20.26
C ALA A 470 5.39 15.67 -21.22
N VAL A 471 5.16 14.40 -21.54
CA VAL A 471 4.06 14.00 -22.44
C VAL A 471 2.72 14.35 -21.78
N GLY A 472 1.95 15.24 -22.41
CA GLY A 472 0.67 15.73 -21.87
C GLY A 472 0.78 16.96 -20.96
N ILE A 473 1.94 17.63 -20.90
CA ILE A 473 2.16 18.84 -20.07
C ILE A 473 2.91 19.91 -20.89
N ASP A 474 2.25 21.03 -21.18
CA ASP A 474 2.91 22.27 -21.62
C ASP A 474 3.06 23.22 -20.43
N ALA A 475 4.05 22.97 -19.55
CA ALA A 475 4.36 23.86 -18.43
C ALA A 475 5.80 24.38 -18.53
N ALA A 476 5.97 25.68 -18.71
CA ALA A 476 7.26 26.36 -18.67
C ALA A 476 7.49 26.97 -17.29
N VAL A 477 8.63 26.65 -16.65
CA VAL A 477 9.06 27.29 -15.40
C VAL A 477 10.44 27.92 -15.61
N ASN A 478 10.64 29.14 -15.11
CA ASN A 478 11.84 29.95 -15.34
C ASN A 478 12.93 29.66 -14.30
N TYR A 479 14.17 29.36 -14.72
CA TYR A 479 15.29 29.04 -13.79
C TYR A 479 16.62 29.70 -14.19
N ARG A 480 17.53 29.87 -13.20
CA ARG A 480 18.86 30.50 -13.34
C ARG A 480 19.98 29.55 -12.89
N PHE A 481 20.96 29.26 -13.74
CA PHE A 481 22.17 28.50 -13.37
C PHE A 481 23.28 29.43 -12.84
N VAL A 482 24.01 28.98 -11.81
CA VAL A 482 25.27 29.59 -11.38
C VAL A 482 26.33 28.50 -11.23
N VAL A 483 27.43 28.64 -11.93
CA VAL A 483 28.64 27.84 -11.70
C VAL A 483 29.38 28.48 -10.52
N LYS A 484 29.37 27.85 -9.34
CA LYS A 484 30.35 28.18 -8.29
C LYS A 484 31.50 27.18 -8.40
N GLN A 485 32.72 27.66 -8.64
CA GLN A 485 33.91 26.87 -8.33
C GLN A 485 33.96 26.69 -6.81
N VAL A 486 33.91 25.44 -6.35
CA VAL A 486 34.21 25.08 -4.96
C VAL A 486 35.63 24.54 -4.96
N THR A 487 36.57 25.35 -4.49
CA THR A 487 37.93 24.88 -4.16
C THR A 487 37.85 24.16 -2.82
N VAL A 488 38.00 22.84 -2.82
CA VAL A 488 38.18 22.06 -1.59
C VAL A 488 39.67 22.09 -1.26
N GLN A 489 40.07 22.84 -0.22
CA GLN A 489 41.40 22.67 0.36
C GLN A 489 41.41 21.40 1.21
N ARG A 490 42.53 20.64 1.12
CA ARG A 490 42.70 19.31 1.72
C ARG A 490 42.42 19.27 3.21
#